data_AF-A0A383VTF1-F1
#
_entry.id   AF-A0A383VTF1-F1
#
_cell.length_a   1.000
_cell.length_b   1.000
_cell.length_c   1.000
_cell.angle_alpha   90.00
_cell.angle_beta   90.00
_cell.angle_gamma   90.00
#
_symmetry.space_group_name_H-M   'P 1'
#
loop_
_entity.id
_entity.type
_entity.pdbx_description
1 polymer ?
#
loop_
_entity_poly.entity_id
_entity_poly.type
_entity_poly.pdbx_seq_one_letter_code
_entity_poly.pdbx_strand_id
1 'polypeptide(L)'
;MLALQQVQPCLSCNIARRVRQYPRSALLHRTRAAGDDAGEAAETPTLYGDWREFRAKLVADAGKVNWASRVSEENSRLLQVQNPSLAGEETWAHATAQPEVGGLLLASRDVPDTDKYWQAVVLLVQHSPAGSVGLILNRPSSLKLGVGRGGLKFAIIGAPAGMQDTFAESRVYCGGMVRQDVFHILHGHNLEGSVALAPGVYVGGEAAAVKAVAGGLIAADNFKFFCGAMVWEGSELQQEIDKGKWYTAAGSRNLCLKQVLQLPEPLWREVLGLMGGEYASMAKEDDFDE
;
A
#
# COMPACT_ATOMS: atom_id res chain seq x y z
N MET A 1 0.33 -20.00 -56.63
CA MET A 1 0.45 -18.68 -55.97
C MET A 1 -0.45 -18.67 -54.75
N LEU A 2 0.09 -18.99 -53.57
CA LEU A 2 -0.58 -18.90 -52.28
C LEU A 2 0.32 -18.04 -51.40
N ALA A 3 -0.12 -16.84 -51.06
CA ALA A 3 0.63 -15.92 -50.21
C ALA A 3 0.32 -16.22 -48.74
N LEU A 4 1.37 -16.57 -48.00
CA LEU A 4 1.42 -16.65 -46.55
C LEU A 4 1.29 -15.25 -45.95
N GLN A 5 0.23 -15.01 -45.18
CA GLN A 5 0.14 -13.83 -44.32
C GLN A 5 0.50 -14.26 -42.90
N GLN A 6 1.66 -13.80 -42.43
CA GLN A 6 2.15 -14.04 -41.08
C GLN A 6 1.25 -13.35 -40.06
N VAL A 7 0.73 -14.15 -39.12
CA VAL A 7 0.00 -13.66 -37.94
C VAL A 7 1.02 -13.08 -36.96
N GLN A 8 0.99 -11.77 -36.76
CA GLN A 8 1.73 -11.14 -35.66
C GLN A 8 1.07 -11.48 -34.31
N PRO A 9 1.84 -11.84 -33.26
CA PRO A 9 1.28 -12.11 -31.94
C PRO A 9 0.91 -10.81 -31.21
N CYS A 10 -0.30 -10.79 -30.63
CA CYS A 10 -0.86 -9.66 -29.88
C CYS A 10 -0.10 -9.33 -28.58
N LEU A 11 0.07 -8.03 -28.29
CA LEU A 11 0.72 -7.48 -27.08
C LEU A 11 0.08 -7.94 -25.75
N SER A 12 -1.20 -8.32 -25.77
CA SER A 12 -1.96 -8.85 -24.63
C SER A 12 -1.47 -10.21 -24.11
N CYS A 13 -0.70 -10.96 -24.91
CA CYS A 13 -0.21 -12.30 -24.53
C CYS A 13 1.09 -12.25 -23.69
N ASN A 14 1.85 -11.14 -23.73
CA ASN A 14 3.11 -11.00 -22.99
C ASN A 14 2.94 -10.58 -21.53
N ILE A 15 1.85 -9.89 -21.18
CA ILE A 15 1.55 -9.47 -19.81
C ILE A 15 1.19 -10.68 -18.92
N ALA A 16 0.47 -11.66 -19.47
CA ALA A 16 0.09 -12.89 -18.75
C ALA A 16 1.29 -13.80 -18.41
N ARG A 17 2.40 -13.72 -19.17
CA ARG A 17 3.62 -14.48 -18.88
C ARG A 17 4.49 -13.84 -17.78
N ARG A 18 4.54 -12.51 -17.68
CA ARG A 18 5.41 -11.82 -16.72
C ARG A 18 4.92 -11.87 -15.27
N VAL A 19 3.62 -12.04 -15.02
CA VAL A 19 3.09 -12.25 -13.66
C VAL A 19 3.22 -13.71 -13.20
N ARG A 20 3.45 -14.67 -14.12
CA ARG A 20 3.57 -16.11 -13.80
C ARG A 20 4.99 -16.68 -13.86
N GLN A 21 5.99 -15.95 -14.36
CA GLN A 21 7.37 -16.45 -14.52
C GLN A 21 8.37 -15.66 -13.69
N TYR A 22 8.39 -15.88 -12.38
CA TYR A 22 9.64 -15.81 -11.61
C TYR A 22 9.70 -17.01 -10.67
N PRO A 23 10.70 -17.91 -10.82
CA PRO A 23 10.80 -19.09 -9.99
C PRO A 23 11.07 -18.72 -8.52
N ARG A 24 10.35 -19.41 -7.63
CA ARG A 24 10.66 -19.53 -6.20
C ARG A 24 12.09 -20.07 -6.04
N SER A 25 12.82 -19.54 -5.07
CA SER A 25 14.17 -19.93 -4.63
C SER A 25 15.31 -19.74 -5.64
N ALA A 26 16.14 -18.72 -5.42
CA ALA A 26 17.60 -18.79 -5.49
C ALA A 26 18.20 -17.43 -5.08
N LEU A 27 18.91 -17.40 -3.95
CA LEU A 27 20.24 -16.80 -3.78
C LEU A 27 20.60 -16.83 -2.29
N LEU A 28 20.98 -18.02 -1.81
CA LEU A 28 21.86 -18.18 -0.66
C LEU A 28 23.29 -18.34 -1.19
N HIS A 29 24.18 -17.50 -0.65
CA HIS A 29 25.65 -17.55 -0.61
C HIS A 29 26.47 -17.75 -1.90
N ARG A 30 27.32 -16.75 -2.20
CA ARG A 30 28.79 -16.86 -2.07
C ARG A 30 29.47 -15.56 -2.52
N THR A 31 29.93 -14.74 -1.58
CA THR A 31 31.04 -13.82 -1.82
C THR A 31 32.34 -14.58 -1.55
N ARG A 32 33.23 -14.60 -2.54
CA ARG A 32 34.57 -15.19 -2.46
C ARG A 32 35.57 -14.02 -2.29
N ALA A 33 36.46 -14.18 -1.31
CA ALA A 33 37.47 -13.21 -0.91
C ALA A 33 38.54 -12.94 -1.98
N ALA A 34 39.05 -11.70 -2.00
CA ALA A 34 40.44 -11.36 -2.31
C ALA A 34 40.72 -9.87 -1.98
N GLY A 35 41.79 -9.61 -1.21
CA GLY A 35 42.48 -8.32 -1.18
C GLY A 35 42.51 -7.63 0.19
N ASP A 36 43.61 -7.82 0.91
CA ASP A 36 43.94 -7.14 2.17
C ASP A 36 44.15 -5.64 1.95
N ASP A 37 43.44 -4.80 2.72
CA ASP A 37 43.98 -3.52 3.19
C ASP A 37 43.34 -3.19 4.54
N ALA A 38 44.18 -3.18 5.58
CA ALA A 38 43.78 -3.00 6.97
C ALA A 38 43.64 -1.50 7.28
N GLY A 39 42.55 -0.90 6.80
CA GLY A 39 42.02 0.34 7.36
C GLY A 39 40.92 -0.02 8.36
N GLU A 40 40.93 0.63 9.54
CA GLU A 40 39.85 0.55 10.55
C GLU A 40 38.49 0.70 9.84
N ALA A 41 37.86 -0.44 9.56
CA ALA A 41 36.52 -0.47 9.01
C ALA A 41 35.62 -0.01 10.14
N ALA A 42 35.29 1.29 10.13
CA ALA A 42 34.18 1.83 10.90
C ALA A 42 33.02 0.85 10.73
N GLU A 43 32.65 0.16 11.81
CA GLU A 43 31.57 -0.80 11.79
C GLU A 43 30.36 -0.10 11.18
N THR A 44 30.00 -0.49 9.95
CA THR A 44 28.78 0.00 9.32
C THR A 44 27.65 -0.37 10.27
N PRO A 45 26.94 0.60 10.88
CA PRO A 45 25.89 0.28 11.81
C PRO A 45 24.88 -0.57 11.05
N THR A 46 24.76 -1.82 11.45
CA THR A 46 23.69 -2.67 10.96
C THR A 46 22.40 -2.05 11.49
N LEU A 47 21.65 -1.40 10.61
CA LEU A 47 20.37 -0.76 10.93
C LEU A 47 19.36 -1.87 11.23
N TYR A 48 19.40 -2.42 12.45
CA TYR A 48 18.49 -3.44 12.97
C TYR A 48 17.10 -2.84 13.32
N GLY A 49 16.56 -1.96 12.47
CA GLY A 49 15.31 -1.27 12.73
C GLY A 49 14.66 -0.73 11.46
N ASP A 50 13.39 -0.34 11.57
CA ASP A 50 12.68 0.30 10.46
C ASP A 50 13.31 1.66 10.18
N TRP A 51 14.00 1.77 9.04
CA TRP A 51 14.62 3.01 8.60
C TRP A 51 13.59 4.14 8.39
N ARG A 52 12.31 3.80 8.19
CA ARG A 52 11.22 4.78 8.07
C ARG A 52 10.90 5.41 9.41
N GLU A 53 10.76 4.60 10.46
CA GLU A 53 10.60 5.09 11.83
C GLU A 53 11.82 5.92 12.26
N PHE A 54 13.03 5.51 11.86
CA PHE A 54 14.23 6.30 12.12
C PHE A 54 14.16 7.69 11.46
N ARG A 55 13.77 7.78 10.18
CA ARG A 55 13.54 9.08 9.53
C ARG A 55 12.42 9.87 10.20
N ALA A 56 11.34 9.22 10.63
CA ALA A 56 10.24 9.88 11.32
C ALA A 56 10.73 10.56 12.61
N LYS A 57 11.62 9.90 13.37
CA LYS A 57 12.28 10.50 14.55
C LYS A 57 13.15 11.70 14.18
N LEU A 58 13.96 11.59 13.13
CA LEU A 58 14.78 12.72 12.66
C LEU A 58 13.94 13.92 12.22
N VAL A 59 12.84 13.68 11.51
CA VAL A 59 11.89 14.73 11.09
C VAL A 59 11.24 15.38 12.31
N ALA A 60 10.85 14.58 13.30
CA ALA A 60 10.28 15.08 14.54
C ALA A 60 11.26 15.96 15.31
N ASP A 61 12.51 15.50 15.48
CA ASP A 61 13.55 16.24 16.19
C ASP A 61 13.93 17.54 15.48
N ALA A 62 14.14 17.48 14.16
CA ALA A 62 14.53 18.64 13.36
C ALA A 62 13.43 19.73 13.33
N GLY A 63 12.16 19.32 13.20
CA GLY A 63 11.03 20.22 13.19
C GLY A 63 10.49 20.57 14.58
N LYS A 64 11.04 19.99 15.65
CA LYS A 64 10.48 20.01 17.03
C LYS A 64 8.99 19.63 17.04
N VAL A 65 8.64 18.62 16.24
CA VAL A 65 7.27 18.15 16.03
C VAL A 65 6.94 17.07 17.04
N ASN A 66 5.79 17.20 17.69
CA ASN A 66 5.15 16.09 18.37
C ASN A 66 4.12 15.47 17.41
N TRP A 67 4.32 14.23 16.97
CA TRP A 67 3.39 13.57 16.05
C TRP A 67 1.96 13.53 16.61
N ALA A 68 1.82 13.25 17.91
CA ALA A 68 0.52 13.15 18.57
C ALA A 68 -0.29 14.44 18.49
N SER A 69 0.35 15.62 18.37
CA SER A 69 -0.37 16.89 18.24
C SER A 69 -0.95 17.13 16.83
N ARG A 70 -0.60 16.27 15.86
CA ARG A 70 -1.09 16.33 14.47
C ARG A 70 -2.08 15.21 14.14
N VAL A 71 -2.31 14.28 15.07
CA VAL A 71 -3.25 13.18 14.88
C VAL A 71 -4.67 13.66 15.20
N SER A 72 -5.62 13.31 14.34
CA SER A 72 -7.04 13.58 14.58
C SER A 72 -7.57 12.75 15.75
N GLU A 73 -8.03 13.41 16.81
CA GLU A 73 -8.60 12.72 17.97
C GLU A 73 -9.81 11.86 17.60
N GLU A 74 -10.63 12.32 16.67
CA GLU A 74 -11.84 11.60 16.24
C GLU A 74 -11.48 10.34 15.46
N ASN A 75 -10.49 10.41 14.56
CA ASN A 75 -9.95 9.23 13.88
C ASN A 75 -9.32 8.26 14.89
N SER A 76 -8.57 8.76 15.88
CA SER A 76 -7.98 7.93 16.93
C SER A 76 -9.04 7.20 17.77
N ARG A 77 -10.12 7.88 18.16
CA ARG A 77 -11.24 7.25 18.88
C ARG A 77 -11.91 6.17 18.04
N LEU A 78 -12.13 6.42 16.75
CA LEU A 78 -12.69 5.42 15.85
C LEU A 78 -11.76 4.21 15.71
N LEU A 79 -10.46 4.45 15.51
CA LEU A 79 -9.48 3.37 15.41
C LEU A 79 -9.38 2.56 16.71
N GLN A 80 -9.51 3.19 17.88
CA GLN A 80 -9.53 2.50 19.17
C GLN A 80 -10.69 1.51 19.28
N VAL A 81 -11.85 1.83 18.71
CA VAL A 81 -13.01 0.93 18.66
C VAL A 81 -12.81 -0.19 17.62
N GLN A 82 -12.29 0.16 16.44
CA GLN A 82 -12.12 -0.79 15.33
C GLN A 82 -10.96 -1.77 15.54
N ASN A 83 -9.83 -1.28 16.04
CA ASN A 83 -8.62 -2.05 16.23
C ASN A 83 -7.73 -1.44 17.36
N PRO A 84 -7.96 -1.83 18.62
CA PRO A 84 -7.19 -1.34 19.77
C PRO A 84 -5.66 -1.52 19.63
N SER A 85 -5.22 -2.60 18.96
CA SER A 85 -3.79 -2.86 18.78
C SER A 85 -3.15 -1.84 17.85
N LEU A 86 -3.81 -1.49 16.74
CA LEU A 86 -3.32 -0.45 15.83
C LEU A 86 -3.45 0.96 16.43
N ALA A 87 -4.47 1.18 17.26
CA ALA A 87 -4.70 2.47 17.93
C ALA A 87 -3.61 2.81 18.95
N GLY A 88 -3.00 1.79 19.58
CA GLY A 88 -1.90 1.98 20.52
C GLY A 88 -0.54 2.25 19.87
N GLU A 89 -0.44 2.19 18.55
CA GLU A 89 0.78 2.49 17.81
C GLU A 89 0.95 4.00 17.61
N GLU A 90 2.21 4.46 17.61
CA GLU A 90 2.52 5.85 17.24
C GLU A 90 2.12 6.10 15.78
N THR A 91 1.38 7.19 15.55
CA THR A 91 0.94 7.58 14.20
C THR A 91 1.84 8.70 13.70
N TRP A 92 2.50 8.50 12.57
CA TRP A 92 3.38 9.49 11.96
C TRP A 92 3.32 9.40 10.44
N ALA A 93 3.58 10.50 9.75
CA ALA A 93 3.83 10.52 8.33
C ALA A 93 4.75 11.69 7.98
N HIS A 94 5.65 11.49 7.02
CA HIS A 94 6.54 12.54 6.55
C HIS A 94 6.77 12.42 5.05
N ALA A 95 7.07 13.55 4.40
CA ALA A 95 7.42 13.56 2.98
C ALA A 95 8.70 12.76 2.72
N THR A 96 8.77 12.14 1.55
CA THR A 96 9.98 11.50 1.02
C THR A 96 10.37 12.16 -0.30
N ALA A 97 11.65 12.04 -0.66
CA ALA A 97 12.15 12.60 -1.92
C ALA A 97 11.85 11.71 -3.13
N GLN A 98 11.63 10.41 -2.90
CA GLN A 98 11.44 9.40 -3.95
C GLN A 98 10.38 8.39 -3.50
N PRO A 99 9.66 7.75 -4.43
CA PRO A 99 8.73 6.70 -4.11
C PRO A 99 9.47 5.45 -3.61
N GLU A 100 8.89 4.76 -2.64
CA GLU A 100 9.48 3.57 -2.03
C GLU A 100 8.40 2.51 -1.77
N VAL A 101 8.74 1.22 -1.94
CA VAL A 101 7.80 0.13 -1.64
C VAL A 101 7.43 0.16 -0.16
N GLY A 102 6.13 0.11 0.15
CA GLY A 102 5.60 0.31 1.50
C GLY A 102 5.37 1.78 1.88
N GLY A 103 5.77 2.72 1.02
CA GLY A 103 5.44 4.15 1.13
C GLY A 103 4.08 4.50 0.52
N LEU A 104 3.69 5.75 0.71
CA LEU A 104 2.41 6.31 0.27
C LEU A 104 2.63 7.32 -0.88
N LEU A 105 1.67 7.35 -1.81
CA LEU A 105 1.48 8.41 -2.77
C LEU A 105 0.18 9.13 -2.47
N LEU A 106 0.22 10.45 -2.40
CA LEU A 106 -0.94 11.31 -2.20
C LEU A 106 -1.19 12.08 -3.47
N ALA A 107 -2.41 12.00 -4.00
CA ALA A 107 -2.77 12.79 -5.17
C ALA A 107 -2.66 14.28 -4.83
N SER A 108 -1.92 15.00 -5.67
CA SER A 108 -1.86 16.46 -5.64
C SER A 108 -3.12 17.05 -6.25
N ARG A 109 -3.46 18.26 -5.81
CA ARG A 109 -4.57 19.06 -6.34
C ARG A 109 -4.10 20.21 -7.23
N ASP A 110 -2.81 20.52 -7.19
CA ASP A 110 -2.24 21.71 -7.82
C ASP A 110 -2.04 21.54 -9.33
N VAL A 111 -2.36 20.35 -9.86
CA VAL A 111 -2.03 19.94 -11.23
C VAL A 111 -3.28 19.43 -11.96
N PRO A 112 -3.52 19.85 -13.23
CA PRO A 112 -4.62 19.34 -14.06
C PRO A 112 -4.59 17.82 -14.27
N ASP A 113 -5.74 17.27 -14.66
CA ASP A 113 -5.94 15.84 -14.98
C ASP A 113 -5.72 14.87 -13.79
N THR A 114 -5.84 15.38 -12.56
CA THR A 114 -5.75 14.60 -11.32
C THR A 114 -7.12 14.30 -10.69
N ASP A 115 -8.22 14.83 -11.23
CA ASP A 115 -9.58 14.69 -10.68
C ASP A 115 -10.00 13.24 -10.48
N LYS A 116 -9.61 12.35 -11.41
CA LYS A 116 -9.85 10.90 -11.30
C LYS A 116 -9.20 10.25 -10.07
N TYR A 117 -8.21 10.93 -9.48
CA TYR A 117 -7.49 10.54 -8.28
C TYR A 117 -7.72 11.50 -7.11
N TRP A 118 -8.78 12.32 -7.15
CA TRP A 118 -9.13 13.30 -6.11
C TRP A 118 -8.91 12.77 -4.69
N GLN A 119 -7.96 13.32 -3.93
CA GLN A 119 -7.63 12.85 -2.58
C GLN A 119 -7.33 11.34 -2.46
N ALA A 120 -6.78 10.71 -3.50
CA ALA A 120 -6.36 9.31 -3.43
C ALA A 120 -5.13 9.18 -2.53
N VAL A 121 -5.14 8.17 -1.67
CA VAL A 121 -3.96 7.72 -0.90
C VAL A 121 -3.62 6.33 -1.39
N VAL A 122 -2.46 6.17 -2.01
CA VAL A 122 -2.02 4.92 -2.64
C VAL A 122 -0.86 4.33 -1.87
N LEU A 123 -0.97 3.07 -1.45
CA LEU A 123 0.17 2.31 -0.93
C LEU A 123 0.94 1.70 -2.11
N LEU A 124 2.24 1.96 -2.18
CA LEU A 124 3.10 1.41 -3.23
C LEU A 124 3.50 -0.03 -2.86
N VAL A 125 3.00 -1.02 -3.60
CA VAL A 125 3.25 -2.45 -3.31
C VAL A 125 4.45 -3.01 -4.09
N GLN A 126 4.76 -2.40 -5.23
CA GLN A 126 5.92 -2.73 -6.04
C GLN A 126 6.44 -1.47 -6.72
N HIS A 127 7.76 -1.33 -6.78
CA HIS A 127 8.42 -0.26 -7.51
C HIS A 127 9.75 -0.78 -8.07
N SER A 128 9.91 -0.75 -9.40
CA SER A 128 11.15 -1.10 -10.08
C SER A 128 11.26 -0.35 -11.41
N PRO A 129 12.41 -0.39 -12.09
CA PRO A 129 12.56 0.24 -13.41
C PRO A 129 11.59 -0.30 -14.49
N ALA A 130 11.02 -1.49 -14.27
CA ALA A 130 10.04 -2.07 -15.18
C ALA A 130 8.63 -1.49 -15.01
N GLY A 131 8.36 -0.84 -13.87
CA GLY A 131 7.06 -0.28 -13.53
C GLY A 131 6.75 -0.35 -12.03
N SER A 132 5.59 0.18 -11.68
CA SER A 132 5.12 0.26 -10.29
C SER A 132 3.69 -0.26 -10.17
N VAL A 133 3.35 -0.76 -8.98
CA VAL A 133 2.01 -1.19 -8.64
C VAL A 133 1.64 -0.59 -7.29
N GLY A 134 0.42 -0.08 -7.18
CA GLY A 134 -0.09 0.47 -5.92
C GLY A 134 -1.55 0.12 -5.68
N LEU A 135 -1.98 0.27 -4.42
CA LEU A 135 -3.34 0.03 -3.97
C LEU A 135 -3.93 1.31 -3.38
N ILE A 136 -5.05 1.79 -3.90
CA ILE A 136 -5.76 2.93 -3.32
C ILE A 136 -6.39 2.50 -1.98
N LEU A 137 -5.93 3.07 -0.88
CA LEU A 137 -6.30 2.69 0.49
C LEU A 137 -7.68 3.20 0.89
N ASN A 138 -8.10 4.33 0.33
CA ASN A 138 -9.24 5.12 0.80
C ASN A 138 -10.43 5.16 -0.18
N ARG A 139 -10.69 4.03 -0.85
CA ARG A 139 -11.86 3.84 -1.73
C ARG A 139 -12.68 2.61 -1.33
N PRO A 140 -13.37 2.64 -0.17
CA PRO A 140 -14.28 1.57 0.18
C PRO A 140 -15.43 1.48 -0.82
N SER A 141 -15.82 0.27 -1.22
CA SER A 141 -17.00 0.04 -2.05
C SER A 141 -18.22 -0.37 -1.20
N SER A 142 -19.41 -0.45 -1.78
CA SER A 142 -20.55 -1.04 -1.10
C SER A 142 -20.47 -2.56 -0.94
N LEU A 143 -19.50 -3.21 -1.60
CA LEU A 143 -19.37 -4.67 -1.63
C LEU A 143 -18.75 -5.21 -0.33
N LYS A 144 -19.17 -6.42 0.03
CA LYS A 144 -18.54 -7.26 1.04
C LYS A 144 -18.10 -8.56 0.38
N LEU A 145 -17.09 -9.24 0.92
CA LEU A 145 -16.55 -10.46 0.31
C LEU A 145 -17.58 -11.59 0.17
N GLY A 146 -18.51 -11.72 1.12
CA GLY A 146 -19.55 -12.75 1.12
C GLY A 146 -20.77 -12.42 0.26
N VAL A 147 -20.97 -11.16 -0.11
CA VAL A 147 -22.17 -10.67 -0.83
C VAL A 147 -21.75 -9.80 -2.01
N GLY A 148 -21.93 -10.29 -3.23
CA GLY A 148 -21.72 -9.50 -4.45
C GLY A 148 -22.97 -8.73 -4.89
N ARG A 149 -22.91 -8.15 -6.09
CA ARG A 149 -24.00 -7.34 -6.66
C ARG A 149 -25.26 -8.19 -6.82
N GLY A 150 -26.39 -7.68 -6.33
CA GLY A 150 -27.68 -8.35 -6.43
C GLY A 150 -27.84 -9.58 -5.52
N GLY A 151 -27.00 -9.75 -4.50
CA GLY A 151 -27.09 -10.85 -3.53
C GLY A 151 -26.37 -12.14 -3.95
N LEU A 152 -25.69 -12.15 -5.10
CA LEU A 152 -24.90 -13.28 -5.58
C LEU A 152 -23.42 -13.11 -5.25
N LYS A 153 -22.71 -14.19 -4.88
CA LYS A 153 -21.25 -14.17 -4.71
C LYS A 153 -20.58 -13.79 -6.04
N PHE A 154 -19.67 -12.82 -6.03
CA PHE A 154 -18.90 -12.46 -7.23
C PHE A 154 -17.69 -13.40 -7.36
N ALA A 155 -17.32 -13.76 -8.59
CA ALA A 155 -16.16 -14.60 -8.82
C ALA A 155 -14.88 -13.79 -8.55
N ILE A 156 -14.02 -14.30 -7.65
CA ILE A 156 -12.74 -13.68 -7.33
C ILE A 156 -11.64 -14.56 -7.90
N ILE A 157 -10.88 -14.05 -8.87
CA ILE A 157 -9.77 -14.79 -9.44
C ILE A 157 -8.62 -14.80 -8.42
N GLY A 158 -8.16 -15.98 -8.05
CA GLY A 158 -7.03 -16.16 -7.14
C GLY A 158 -7.40 -16.27 -5.65
N ALA A 159 -8.68 -16.18 -5.28
CA ALA A 159 -9.10 -16.42 -3.91
C ALA A 159 -9.10 -17.94 -3.59
N PRO A 160 -8.48 -18.36 -2.47
CA PRO A 160 -8.55 -19.75 -2.03
C PRO A 160 -9.97 -20.12 -1.57
N ALA A 161 -10.26 -21.42 -1.57
CA ALA A 161 -11.51 -21.96 -1.05
C ALA A 161 -11.73 -21.51 0.41
N GLY A 162 -12.97 -21.18 0.76
CA GLY A 162 -13.37 -20.72 2.10
C GLY A 162 -13.11 -19.23 2.37
N MET A 163 -12.41 -18.48 1.49
CA MET A 163 -12.14 -17.05 1.71
C MET A 163 -13.43 -16.23 1.83
N GLN A 164 -14.38 -16.41 0.90
CA GLN A 164 -15.62 -15.64 0.90
C GLN A 164 -16.53 -15.96 2.09
N ASP A 165 -16.42 -17.15 2.67
CA ASP A 165 -17.19 -17.54 3.87
C ASP A 165 -16.49 -17.04 5.14
N THR A 166 -15.17 -17.20 5.22
CA THR A 166 -14.35 -16.78 6.37
C THR A 166 -14.37 -15.26 6.57
N PHE A 167 -14.40 -14.51 5.48
CA PHE A 167 -14.35 -13.05 5.48
C PHE A 167 -15.64 -12.43 4.94
N ALA A 168 -16.79 -13.12 5.08
CA ALA A 168 -18.04 -12.73 4.43
C ALA A 168 -18.44 -11.26 4.67
N GLU A 169 -18.20 -10.76 5.88
CA GLU A 169 -18.56 -9.40 6.30
C GLU A 169 -17.52 -8.34 5.95
N SER A 170 -16.33 -8.75 5.50
CA SER A 170 -15.22 -7.83 5.23
C SER A 170 -15.48 -6.98 3.99
N ARG A 171 -15.27 -5.68 4.15
CA ARG A 171 -15.44 -4.66 3.12
C ARG A 171 -14.40 -4.82 2.00
N VAL A 172 -14.84 -4.67 0.75
CA VAL A 172 -13.94 -4.63 -0.41
C VAL A 172 -13.69 -3.18 -0.83
N TYR A 173 -12.43 -2.85 -1.08
CA TYR A 173 -11.93 -1.57 -1.56
C TYR A 173 -11.63 -1.63 -3.05
N CYS A 174 -11.78 -0.49 -3.73
CA CYS A 174 -11.25 -0.33 -5.08
C CYS A 174 -9.75 -0.01 -4.97
N GLY A 175 -8.88 -0.98 -5.21
CA GLY A 175 -7.43 -0.79 -5.20
C GLY A 175 -6.91 -0.06 -6.45
N GLY A 176 -7.72 -0.03 -7.50
CA GLY A 176 -7.51 0.76 -8.72
C GLY A 176 -8.39 0.28 -9.87
N MET A 177 -8.23 0.91 -11.03
CA MET A 177 -9.09 0.65 -12.20
C MET A 177 -8.57 -0.49 -13.09
N VAL A 178 -7.33 -0.94 -12.89
CA VAL A 178 -6.70 -1.99 -13.68
C VAL A 178 -6.92 -3.34 -12.98
N ARG A 179 -7.27 -4.38 -13.76
CA ARG A 179 -7.44 -5.76 -13.29
C ARG A 179 -8.39 -5.90 -12.09
N GLN A 180 -9.59 -5.30 -12.18
CA GLN A 180 -10.61 -5.40 -11.13
C GLN A 180 -11.12 -6.84 -10.86
N ASP A 181 -10.74 -7.80 -11.73
CA ASP A 181 -10.91 -9.24 -11.56
C ASP A 181 -9.92 -9.86 -10.55
N VAL A 182 -8.80 -9.18 -10.29
CA VAL A 182 -7.73 -9.60 -9.37
C VAL A 182 -7.94 -8.99 -8.00
N PHE A 183 -7.61 -9.78 -6.99
CA PHE A 183 -7.82 -9.45 -5.60
C PHE A 183 -6.51 -9.41 -4.83
N HIS A 184 -6.42 -8.47 -3.89
CA HIS A 184 -5.27 -8.29 -3.02
C HIS A 184 -5.73 -8.21 -1.56
N ILE A 185 -4.95 -8.83 -0.67
CA ILE A 185 -5.14 -8.71 0.77
C ILE A 185 -3.99 -7.91 1.37
N LEU A 186 -4.29 -6.98 2.27
CA LEU A 186 -3.32 -6.20 3.03
C LEU A 186 -3.57 -6.42 4.52
N HIS A 187 -2.53 -6.74 5.28
CA HIS A 187 -2.63 -7.02 6.70
C HIS A 187 -1.28 -6.80 7.37
N GLY A 188 -1.24 -6.97 8.70
CA GLY A 188 -0.03 -6.76 9.46
C GLY A 188 0.54 -8.00 10.13
N HIS A 189 0.41 -9.15 9.47
CA HIS A 189 0.82 -10.46 10.00
C HIS A 189 1.78 -11.12 9.02
N ASN A 190 2.89 -11.69 9.51
CA ASN A 190 3.82 -12.41 8.65
C ASN A 190 3.27 -13.82 8.34
N LEU A 191 2.47 -13.92 7.28
CA LEU A 191 1.82 -15.17 6.88
C LEU A 191 2.59 -15.87 5.77
N GLU A 192 2.48 -17.19 5.70
CA GLU A 192 3.07 -17.98 4.61
C GLU A 192 2.51 -17.49 3.25
N GLY A 193 3.43 -17.17 2.33
CA GLY A 193 3.09 -16.65 1.00
C GLY A 193 2.78 -15.15 0.95
N SER A 194 2.84 -14.45 2.08
CA SER A 194 2.80 -12.98 2.10
C SER A 194 4.16 -12.37 1.77
N VAL A 195 4.14 -11.13 1.27
CA VAL A 195 5.32 -10.32 0.96
C VAL A 195 5.31 -9.10 1.89
N ALA A 196 6.42 -8.87 2.58
CA ALA A 196 6.62 -7.68 3.42
C ALA A 196 6.86 -6.45 2.53
N LEU A 197 6.07 -5.40 2.73
CA LEU A 197 6.23 -4.10 2.07
C LEU A 197 6.99 -3.12 2.97
N ALA A 198 6.64 -3.14 4.25
CA ALA A 198 7.29 -2.42 5.33
C ALA A 198 7.18 -3.28 6.60
N PRO A 199 7.94 -2.98 7.67
CA PRO A 199 7.79 -3.66 8.94
C PRO A 199 6.32 -3.67 9.40
N GLY A 200 5.77 -4.88 9.59
CA GLY A 200 4.38 -5.03 10.00
C GLY A 200 3.34 -4.74 8.91
N VAL A 201 3.70 -4.54 7.64
CA VAL A 201 2.76 -4.34 6.52
C VAL A 201 3.03 -5.36 5.43
N TYR A 202 2.06 -6.24 5.17
CA TYR A 202 2.19 -7.39 4.29
C TYR A 202 1.06 -7.46 3.27
N VAL A 203 1.38 -7.93 2.07
CA VAL A 203 0.42 -8.23 1.00
C VAL A 203 0.44 -9.73 0.66
N GLY A 204 -0.70 -10.31 0.30
CA GLY A 204 -0.82 -11.72 -0.09
C GLY A 204 -0.88 -12.69 1.10
N GLY A 205 -0.69 -13.99 0.87
CA GLY A 205 -0.79 -15.01 1.94
C GLY A 205 -2.23 -15.46 2.23
N GLU A 206 -3.07 -15.44 1.19
CA GLU A 206 -4.51 -15.66 1.25
C GLU A 206 -4.88 -17.00 1.89
N ALA A 207 -4.19 -18.08 1.51
CA ALA A 207 -4.48 -19.41 2.04
C ALA A 207 -4.13 -19.52 3.54
N ALA A 208 -3.06 -18.87 3.97
CA ALA A 208 -2.67 -18.81 5.38
C ALA A 208 -3.62 -17.91 6.18
N ALA A 209 -4.08 -16.80 5.59
CA ALA A 209 -5.07 -15.91 6.20
C ALA A 209 -6.40 -16.65 6.48
N VAL A 210 -6.92 -17.40 5.50
CA VAL A 210 -8.13 -18.21 5.69
C VAL A 210 -7.96 -19.21 6.83
N LYS A 211 -6.85 -19.95 6.87
CA LYS A 211 -6.58 -20.90 7.96
C LYS A 211 -6.48 -20.23 9.33
N ALA A 212 -5.80 -19.09 9.41
CA ALA A 212 -5.60 -18.37 10.67
C ALA A 212 -6.91 -17.80 11.22
N VAL A 213 -7.76 -17.24 10.35
CA VAL A 213 -9.05 -16.67 10.77
C VAL A 213 -10.07 -17.77 11.08
N ALA A 214 -10.16 -18.81 10.24
CA ALA A 214 -11.04 -19.95 10.52
C ALA A 214 -10.64 -20.70 11.81
N GLY A 215 -9.35 -20.70 12.14
CA GLY A 215 -8.83 -21.26 13.40
C GLY A 215 -8.94 -20.31 14.61
N GLY A 216 -9.47 -19.10 14.45
CA GLY A 216 -9.63 -18.12 15.53
C GLY A 216 -8.33 -17.48 16.03
N LEU A 217 -7.21 -17.64 15.30
CA LEU A 217 -5.90 -17.09 15.68
C LEU A 217 -5.78 -15.59 15.37
N ILE A 218 -6.48 -15.13 14.34
CA ILE A 218 -6.48 -13.74 13.89
C ILE A 218 -7.92 -13.33 13.59
N ALA A 219 -8.32 -12.11 13.99
CA ALA A 219 -9.63 -11.57 13.65
C ALA A 219 -9.71 -11.21 12.15
N ALA A 220 -10.88 -11.43 11.54
CA ALA A 220 -11.13 -11.10 10.13
C ALA A 220 -10.90 -9.61 9.81
N ASP A 221 -11.20 -8.72 10.76
CA ASP A 221 -11.09 -7.26 10.61
C ASP A 221 -9.64 -6.75 10.54
N ASN A 222 -8.66 -7.60 10.85
CA ASN A 222 -7.23 -7.31 10.66
C ASN A 222 -6.78 -7.39 9.19
N PHE A 223 -7.68 -7.73 8.27
CA PHE A 223 -7.40 -7.84 6.85
C PHE A 223 -8.20 -6.79 6.07
N LYS A 224 -7.53 -6.14 5.12
CA LYS A 224 -8.13 -5.26 4.13
C LYS A 224 -8.09 -5.95 2.77
N PHE A 225 -9.13 -5.70 1.98
CA PHE A 225 -9.41 -6.42 0.75
C PHE A 225 -9.59 -5.46 -0.39
N PHE A 226 -8.88 -5.67 -1.50
CA PHE A 226 -8.84 -4.76 -2.64
C PHE A 226 -9.12 -5.49 -3.94
N CYS A 227 -9.98 -4.93 -4.78
CA CYS A 227 -10.15 -5.32 -6.16
C CYS A 227 -9.39 -4.35 -7.07
N GLY A 228 -8.59 -4.90 -7.98
CA GLY A 228 -7.75 -4.12 -8.89
C GLY A 228 -6.60 -3.40 -8.20
N ALA A 229 -5.81 -2.74 -9.02
CA ALA A 229 -4.64 -1.97 -8.61
C ALA A 229 -4.43 -0.76 -9.52
N MET A 230 -3.62 0.17 -9.03
CA MET A 230 -2.94 1.17 -9.85
C MET A 230 -1.69 0.52 -10.45
N VAL A 231 -1.47 0.73 -11.75
CA VAL A 231 -0.31 0.19 -12.46
C VAL A 231 0.31 1.31 -13.27
N TRP A 232 1.62 1.47 -13.13
CA TRP A 232 2.44 2.38 -13.91
C TRP A 232 3.48 1.59 -14.68
N GLU A 233 3.65 1.87 -15.96
CA GLU A 233 4.63 1.18 -16.80
C GLU A 233 5.96 1.94 -16.86
N GLY A 234 7.08 1.22 -16.74
CA GLY A 234 8.42 1.81 -16.82
C GLY A 234 8.61 3.00 -15.87
N SER A 235 8.88 4.18 -16.43
CA SER A 235 9.11 5.42 -15.67
C SER A 235 7.87 6.31 -15.50
N GLU A 236 6.67 5.83 -15.84
CA GLU A 236 5.44 6.64 -15.81
C GLU A 236 5.19 7.25 -14.43
N LEU A 237 5.33 6.48 -13.33
CA LEU A 237 5.16 7.01 -11.98
C LEU A 237 6.14 8.16 -11.69
N GLN A 238 7.41 8.01 -12.08
CA GLN A 238 8.40 9.06 -11.89
C GLN A 238 8.02 10.33 -12.65
N GLN A 239 7.58 10.18 -13.91
CA GLN A 239 7.12 11.32 -14.72
C GLN A 239 5.90 12.01 -14.12
N GLU A 240 4.99 11.27 -13.48
CA GLU A 240 3.85 11.86 -12.78
C GLU A 240 4.27 12.62 -11.51
N ILE A 241 5.24 12.09 -10.75
CA ILE A 241 5.84 12.76 -9.60
C ILE A 241 6.57 14.04 -10.03
N ASP A 242 7.38 13.98 -11.09
CA ASP A 242 8.12 15.13 -11.62
C ASP A 242 7.18 16.25 -12.12
N LYS A 243 5.98 15.87 -12.57
CA LYS A 243 4.90 16.79 -12.94
C LYS A 243 4.08 17.28 -11.75
N GLY A 244 4.43 16.88 -10.52
CA GLY A 244 3.75 17.28 -9.29
C GLY A 244 2.40 16.60 -9.05
N LYS A 245 2.07 15.51 -9.76
CA LYS A 245 0.77 14.83 -9.60
C LYS A 245 0.65 14.02 -8.30
N TRP A 246 1.79 13.62 -7.74
CA TRP A 246 1.86 12.80 -6.53
C TRP A 246 2.87 13.40 -5.56
N TYR A 247 2.44 13.58 -4.31
CA TYR A 247 3.38 13.74 -3.20
C TYR A 247 3.77 12.35 -2.70
N THR A 248 5.06 12.14 -2.45
CA THR A 248 5.55 10.87 -1.88
C THR A 248 5.76 11.01 -0.39
N ALA A 249 5.34 10.00 0.37
CA ALA A 249 5.44 10.00 1.82
C ALA A 249 5.78 8.61 2.37
N ALA A 250 6.37 8.60 3.56
CA ALA A 250 6.39 7.43 4.42
C ALA A 250 5.37 7.65 5.54
N GLY A 251 4.74 6.57 6.00
CA GLY A 251 3.76 6.61 7.07
C GLY A 251 3.83 5.37 7.96
N SER A 252 3.33 5.52 9.18
CA SER A 252 3.21 4.44 10.17
C SER A 252 2.27 3.32 9.69
N ARG A 253 2.52 2.11 10.20
CA ARG A 253 1.74 0.90 9.90
C ARG A 253 0.23 1.10 10.07
N ASN A 254 -0.19 1.78 11.13
CA ASN A 254 -1.60 2.02 11.42
C ASN A 254 -2.31 2.91 10.37
N LEU A 255 -1.61 3.80 9.66
CA LEU A 255 -2.17 4.56 8.52
C LEU A 255 -2.48 3.65 7.34
N CYS A 256 -1.64 2.66 7.09
CA CYS A 256 -1.81 1.70 6.01
C CYS A 256 -2.92 0.68 6.31
N LEU A 257 -3.03 0.24 7.57
CA LEU A 257 -3.88 -0.88 7.96
C LEU A 257 -5.23 -0.50 8.58
N LYS A 258 -5.44 0.75 9.01
CA LYS A 258 -6.74 1.17 9.56
C LYS A 258 -7.87 1.03 8.52
N GLN A 259 -9.08 0.76 9.01
CA GLN A 259 -10.27 0.86 8.16
C GLN A 259 -10.63 2.34 8.01
N VAL A 260 -11.00 2.76 6.81
CA VAL A 260 -11.38 4.17 6.52
C VAL A 260 -12.88 4.35 6.36
N LEU A 261 -13.67 3.35 6.75
CA LEU A 261 -15.14 3.45 6.71
C LEU A 261 -15.57 4.48 7.76
N GLN A 262 -16.27 5.52 7.31
CA GLN A 262 -16.80 6.60 8.16
C GLN A 262 -15.70 7.32 8.95
N LEU A 263 -14.49 7.43 8.38
CA LEU A 263 -13.40 8.16 9.00
C LEU A 263 -13.78 9.67 9.07
N PRO A 264 -13.84 10.27 10.28
CA PRO A 264 -14.23 11.67 10.45
C PRO A 264 -13.37 12.64 9.62
N GLU A 265 -12.05 12.48 9.70
CA GLU A 265 -11.11 13.18 8.84
C GLU A 265 -10.65 12.23 7.73
N PRO A 266 -10.86 12.55 6.43
CA PRO A 266 -10.44 11.71 5.33
C PRO A 266 -8.94 11.36 5.40
N LEU A 267 -8.57 10.11 5.07
CA LEU A 267 -7.19 9.63 5.18
C LEU A 267 -6.17 10.52 4.46
N TRP A 268 -6.56 11.14 3.34
CA TRP A 268 -5.70 12.07 2.60
C TRP A 268 -5.35 13.32 3.42
N ARG A 269 -6.34 13.92 4.10
CA ARG A 269 -6.12 15.07 5.00
C ARG A 269 -5.30 14.67 6.21
N GLU A 270 -5.60 13.50 6.81
CA GLU A 270 -4.87 13.00 7.97
C GLU A 270 -3.37 12.84 7.66
N VAL A 271 -3.03 12.23 6.51
CA VAL A 271 -1.63 12.00 6.12
C VAL A 271 -0.93 13.32 5.78
N LEU A 272 -1.56 14.24 5.04
CA LEU A 272 -0.97 15.56 4.74
C LEU A 272 -0.81 16.43 6.00
N GLY A 273 -1.79 16.39 6.91
CA GLY A 273 -1.74 17.06 8.21
C GLY A 273 -0.55 16.58 9.04
N LEU A 274 -0.32 15.26 9.06
CA LEU A 274 0.86 14.66 9.68
C LEU A 274 2.15 15.15 9.02
N MET A 275 2.26 15.12 7.69
CA MET A 275 3.43 15.61 6.96
C MET A 275 3.80 17.06 7.32
N GLY A 276 2.81 17.91 7.64
CA GLY A 276 3.02 19.25 8.16
C GLY A 276 3.45 20.26 7.10
N GLY A 277 3.84 21.46 7.53
CA GLY A 277 4.29 22.52 6.63
C GLY A 277 3.21 22.90 5.60
N GLU A 278 3.61 23.03 4.33
CA GLU A 278 2.70 23.32 3.22
C GLU A 278 1.62 22.25 3.03
N TYR A 279 1.94 20.98 3.26
CA TYR A 279 0.99 19.87 3.13
C TYR A 279 -0.19 20.01 4.10
N ALA A 280 0.09 20.41 5.36
CA ALA A 280 -0.96 20.62 6.35
C ALA A 280 -1.83 21.85 6.06
N SER A 281 -1.30 22.86 5.35
CA SER A 281 -2.11 23.98 4.85
C SER A 281 -3.06 23.51 3.74
N MET A 282 -2.54 22.75 2.76
CA MET A 282 -3.33 22.18 1.67
C MET A 282 -4.45 21.25 2.16
N ALA A 283 -4.23 20.53 3.27
CA ALA A 283 -5.24 19.67 3.87
C ALA A 283 -6.48 20.44 4.37
N LYS A 284 -6.35 21.74 4.67
CA LYS A 284 -7.39 22.59 5.27
C LYS A 284 -8.16 23.46 4.28
N GLU A 285 -7.61 23.70 3.09
CA GLU A 285 -8.21 24.60 2.10
C GLU A 285 -9.57 24.13 1.54
N ASP A 286 -10.04 22.94 1.92
CA ASP A 286 -11.34 22.37 1.50
C ASP A 286 -12.58 22.93 2.22
N ASP A 287 -12.45 23.65 3.33
CA ASP A 287 -13.62 24.07 4.12
C ASP A 287 -14.33 25.32 3.54
N PHE A 288 -13.90 25.84 2.38
CA PHE A 288 -14.36 27.15 1.86
C PHE A 288 -15.13 27.14 0.53
N ASP A 289 -15.45 25.97 -0.04
CA ASP A 289 -16.24 25.86 -1.28
C ASP A 289 -17.60 25.15 -1.06
N GLU A 290 -18.39 25.63 -0.10
CA GLU A 290 -19.85 25.37 0.00
C GLU A 290 -20.70 26.62 -0.25
#